data_AF-A0A2N1I035-F1
#
_entry.id   AF-A0A2N1I035-F1
#
_cell.length_a   1.000
_cell.length_b   1.000
_cell.length_c   1.000
_cell.angle_alpha   90.00
_cell.angle_beta   90.00
_cell.angle_gamma   90.00
#
_symmetry.space_group_name_H-M   'P 1'
#
loop_
_entity.id
_entity.type
_entity.pdbx_description
1 polymer ?
#
loop_
_entity_poly.entity_id
_entity_poly.type
_entity_poly.pdbx_seq_one_letter_code
_entity_poly.pdbx_strand_id
1 'polypeptide(L)'
;NVPQTDTSGAAKKGVFNKSLFKYDAHQDIYICPAGEELPHRLDDNSEIPVLRKQTVEHPFGTIKMWMGATHFLMKRKKNVSIEMNLHVLAYNLKRMMTIMGTTGLMEAIRQ
;
A
#
# COMPACT_ATOMS: atom_id res chain seq x y z
N ASN A 1 1.46 19.05 21.34
CA ASN A 1 2.26 19.27 20.11
C ASN A 1 1.99 18.17 19.11
N VAL A 2 1.19 18.45 18.08
CA VAL A 2 1.00 17.52 16.96
C VAL A 2 2.27 17.57 16.10
N PRO A 3 2.94 16.44 15.81
CA PRO A 3 4.13 16.41 14.97
C PRO A 3 3.84 16.99 13.58
N GLN A 4 4.79 17.74 13.01
CA GLN A 4 4.67 18.19 11.62
C GLN A 4 4.53 16.98 10.68
N THR A 5 3.50 17.01 9.84
CA THR A 5 3.20 15.92 8.89
C THR A 5 4.07 15.95 7.64
N ASP A 6 4.62 17.11 7.28
CA ASP A 6 5.34 17.32 6.03
C ASP A 6 6.87 17.23 6.23
N THR A 7 7.32 16.06 6.65
CA THR A 7 8.77 15.78 6.85
C THR A 7 9.45 15.28 5.57
N SER A 8 8.67 14.94 4.54
CA SER A 8 9.22 14.47 3.28
C SER A 8 9.76 15.68 2.49
N GLY A 9 10.96 15.57 1.92
CA GLY A 9 11.54 16.60 1.05
C GLY A 9 10.78 16.82 -0.28
N ALA A 10 9.51 16.42 -0.36
CA ALA A 10 8.61 16.54 -1.49
C ALA A 10 8.40 18.01 -1.92
N ALA A 11 8.33 18.93 -0.95
CA ALA A 11 8.24 20.37 -1.23
C ALA A 11 9.40 20.87 -2.10
N LYS A 12 10.63 20.40 -1.82
CA LYS A 12 11.83 20.75 -2.63
C LYS A 12 11.76 20.22 -4.06
N LYS A 13 10.88 19.25 -4.33
CA LYS A 13 10.65 18.63 -5.63
C LYS A 13 9.38 19.16 -6.32
N GLY A 14 8.74 20.19 -5.78
CA GLY A 14 7.51 20.75 -6.33
C GLY A 14 6.29 19.85 -6.21
N VAL A 15 6.34 18.80 -5.38
CA VAL A 15 5.19 17.91 -5.13
C VAL A 15 4.33 18.52 -4.02
N PHE A 16 3.01 18.57 -4.24
CA PHE A 16 2.08 19.10 -3.25
C PHE A 16 2.05 18.24 -1.97
N ASN A 17 2.27 18.90 -0.84
CA ASN A 17 2.13 18.28 0.48
C ASN A 17 0.67 18.28 0.95
N LYS A 18 0.35 17.42 1.91
CA LYS A 18 -1.01 17.31 2.48
C LYS A 18 -1.49 18.64 3.08
N SER A 19 -0.59 19.43 3.67
CA SER A 19 -0.93 20.75 4.24
C SER A 19 -1.46 21.76 3.23
N LEU A 20 -1.19 21.57 1.94
CA LEU A 20 -1.65 22.49 0.89
C LEU A 20 -3.08 22.17 0.44
N PHE A 21 -3.62 21.01 0.78
CA PHE A 21 -5.00 20.64 0.49
C PHE A 21 -5.92 21.19 1.58
N LYS A 22 -7.02 21.82 1.16
CA LYS A 22 -8.06 22.32 2.07
C LYS A 22 -9.21 21.33 2.11
N TYR A 23 -9.71 21.04 3.31
CA TYR A 23 -10.91 20.21 3.49
C TYR A 23 -12.10 21.11 3.78
N ASP A 24 -13.17 20.96 3.00
CA ASP A 24 -14.47 21.59 3.27
C ASP A 24 -15.40 20.57 3.92
N ALA A 25 -15.67 20.76 5.22
CA ALA A 25 -16.50 19.86 6.01
C ALA A 25 -17.99 19.90 5.65
N HIS A 26 -18.47 20.98 5.01
CA HIS A 26 -19.88 21.07 4.59
C HIS A 26 -20.17 20.19 3.39
N GLN A 27 -19.17 20.02 2.52
CA GLN A 27 -19.30 19.27 1.26
C GLN A 27 -18.54 17.94 1.28
N ASP A 28 -17.77 17.65 2.34
CA ASP A 28 -16.86 16.50 2.47
C ASP A 28 -15.78 16.41 1.36
N ILE A 29 -15.47 17.55 0.73
CA ILE A 29 -14.52 17.62 -0.39
C ILE A 29 -13.13 18.09 0.06
N TYR A 30 -12.11 17.64 -0.67
CA TYR A 30 -10.78 18.22 -0.60
C TYR A 30 -10.51 19.10 -1.83
N ILE A 31 -10.08 20.33 -1.61
CA ILE A 31 -9.69 21.28 -2.65
C ILE A 31 -8.16 21.28 -2.74
N CYS A 32 -7.64 21.03 -3.94
CA CYS A 32 -6.21 21.02 -4.20
C CYS A 32 -5.63 22.45 -4.32
N PRO A 33 -4.30 22.61 -4.30
CA PRO A 33 -3.67 23.95 -4.37
C PRO A 33 -3.95 24.72 -5.67
N ALA A 34 -4.38 24.02 -6.72
CA ALA A 34 -4.79 24.62 -7.99
C ALA A 34 -6.25 25.13 -7.98
N GLY A 35 -7.00 24.93 -6.88
CA GLY A 35 -8.41 25.31 -6.77
C GLY A 35 -9.39 24.23 -7.24
N GLU A 36 -8.90 23.12 -7.79
CA GLU A 36 -9.72 22.00 -8.25
C GLU A 36 -10.16 21.10 -7.09
N GLU A 37 -11.38 20.58 -7.18
CA GLU A 37 -11.92 19.57 -6.27
C GLU A 37 -11.29 18.21 -6.57
N LEU A 38 -10.86 17.51 -5.52
CA LEU A 38 -10.39 16.14 -5.67
C LEU A 38 -11.61 15.23 -5.88
N PRO A 39 -11.63 14.41 -6.94
CA PRO A 39 -12.72 13.48 -7.16
C PRO A 39 -12.78 12.46 -6.03
N HIS A 40 -13.98 12.25 -5.50
CA HIS A 40 -14.24 11.14 -4.59
C HIS A 40 -14.07 9.83 -5.35
N ARG A 41 -12.93 9.17 -5.13
CA ARG A 41 -12.55 7.96 -5.86
C ARG A 41 -13.47 6.75 -5.59
N LEU A 42 -14.41 6.86 -4.67
CA LEU A 42 -15.12 5.74 -4.05
C LEU A 42 -16.65 5.82 -4.12
N ASP A 43 -17.23 6.92 -4.61
CA ASP A 43 -18.67 7.16 -4.49
C ASP A 43 -19.51 6.20 -5.34
N ASP A 44 -18.97 5.75 -6.48
CA ASP A 44 -19.70 4.82 -7.37
C ASP A 44 -19.72 3.38 -6.85
N ASN A 45 -18.84 3.00 -5.91
CA ASN A 45 -18.71 1.62 -5.43
C ASN A 45 -18.15 1.56 -3.99
N SER A 46 -19.01 1.85 -3.01
CA SER A 46 -18.66 1.83 -1.58
C SER A 46 -18.17 0.46 -1.05
N GLU A 47 -18.45 -0.64 -1.77
CA GLU A 47 -18.01 -1.99 -1.43
C GLU A 47 -16.52 -2.26 -1.73
N ILE A 48 -15.92 -1.56 -2.69
CA ILE A 48 -14.53 -1.82 -3.12
C ILE A 48 -13.51 -1.63 -1.99
N PRO A 49 -13.55 -0.55 -1.19
CA PRO A 49 -12.68 -0.40 -0.02
C PRO A 49 -12.82 -1.55 0.99
N VAL A 50 -14.05 -2.00 1.22
CA VAL A 50 -14.38 -3.07 2.18
C VAL A 50 -13.78 -4.39 1.69
N LEU A 51 -13.97 -4.73 0.42
CA LEU A 51 -13.40 -5.93 -0.18
C LEU A 51 -11.87 -5.90 -0.18
N ARG A 52 -11.26 -4.75 -0.51
CA ARG A 52 -9.80 -4.59 -0.46
C ARG A 52 -9.29 -4.82 0.95
N LYS A 53 -9.93 -4.24 1.96
CA LYS A 53 -9.57 -4.49 3.36
C LYS A 53 -9.64 -5.98 3.69
N GLN A 54 -10.75 -6.65 3.40
CA GLN A 54 -10.91 -8.08 3.70
C GLN A 54 -9.87 -8.97 2.99
N THR A 55 -9.57 -8.67 1.72
CA THR A 55 -8.68 -9.49 0.90
C THR A 55 -7.20 -9.26 1.16
N VAL A 56 -6.79 -8.02 1.48
CA VAL A 56 -5.36 -7.66 1.62
C VAL A 56 -4.86 -7.73 3.05
N GLU A 57 -5.69 -7.42 4.05
CA GLU A 57 -5.25 -7.34 5.46
C GLU A 57 -4.68 -8.68 5.95
N HIS A 58 -5.31 -9.81 5.59
CA HIS A 58 -4.85 -11.13 5.99
C HIS A 58 -3.47 -11.51 5.37
N PRO A 59 -3.24 -11.36 4.05
CA PRO A 59 -1.92 -11.48 3.45
C PRO A 59 -0.86 -10.58 4.10
N PHE A 60 -1.17 -9.30 4.30
CA PHE A 60 -0.24 -8.35 4.92
C PHE A 60 0.10 -8.74 6.36
N GLY A 61 -0.89 -9.16 7.15
CA GLY A 61 -0.67 -9.65 8.51
C GLY A 61 0.23 -10.89 8.54
N THR A 62 0.01 -11.84 7.64
CA THR A 62 0.83 -13.06 7.54
C THR A 62 2.27 -12.73 7.15
N ILE A 63 2.47 -11.90 6.13
CA ILE A 63 3.81 -11.45 5.69
C ILE A 63 4.52 -10.74 6.84
N LYS A 64 3.85 -9.81 7.51
CA LYS A 64 4.42 -9.06 8.63
C LYS A 64 4.80 -9.96 9.81
N MET A 65 3.98 -10.99 10.10
CA MET A 65 4.31 -11.98 11.13
C MET A 65 5.55 -12.80 10.73
N TRP A 66 5.67 -13.22 9.47
CA TRP A 66 6.82 -13.97 8.96
C TRP A 66 8.10 -13.15 8.91
N MET A 67 8.01 -11.84 8.65
CA MET A 67 9.14 -10.90 8.69
C MET A 67 9.78 -10.79 10.08
N GLY A 68 9.14 -11.31 11.14
CA GLY A 68 9.45 -10.94 12.51
C GLY A 68 8.90 -9.54 12.77
N ALA A 69 8.09 -9.39 13.81
CA ALA A 69 7.16 -8.28 13.97
C ALA A 69 7.76 -6.87 14.13
N THR A 70 9.02 -6.62 13.80
CA THR A 70 9.69 -5.38 14.21
C THR A 70 10.39 -4.59 13.10
N HIS A 71 11.39 -5.03 12.33
CA HIS A 71 12.07 -4.10 11.40
C HIS A 71 12.67 -4.75 10.15
N PHE A 72 12.71 -4.01 9.03
CA PHE A 72 13.52 -4.37 7.86
C PHE A 72 15.00 -4.46 8.25
N LEU A 73 15.68 -5.47 7.75
CA LEU A 73 17.13 -5.65 7.95
C LEU A 73 17.92 -4.62 7.15
N MET A 74 17.42 -4.26 5.96
CA MET A 74 18.09 -3.33 5.08
C MET A 74 17.73 -1.87 5.35
N LYS A 75 18.65 -0.96 5.00
CA LYS A 75 18.44 0.49 5.04
C LYS A 75 18.35 1.06 3.62
N ARG A 76 17.67 2.21 3.49
CA ARG A 76 17.38 2.94 2.23
C ARG A 76 16.31 2.26 1.37
N LYS A 77 15.50 3.09 0.69
CA LYS A 77 14.29 2.67 -0.03
C LYS A 77 14.54 1.55 -1.06
N LYS A 78 15.61 1.63 -1.84
CA LYS A 78 15.95 0.61 -2.86
C LYS A 78 16.10 -0.78 -2.22
N ASN A 79 16.87 -0.86 -1.15
CA ASN A 79 17.19 -2.12 -0.50
C ASN A 79 16.00 -2.67 0.29
N VAL A 80 15.31 -1.80 1.04
CA VAL A 80 14.05 -2.16 1.74
C VAL A 80 12.99 -2.66 0.77
N SER A 81 12.90 -2.08 -0.43
CA SER A 81 11.97 -2.54 -1.45
C SER A 81 12.29 -3.94 -1.94
N ILE A 82 13.57 -4.30 -2.07
CA ILE A 82 13.99 -5.66 -2.46
C ILE A 82 13.61 -6.65 -1.35
N GLU A 83 13.87 -6.29 -0.10
CA GLU A 83 13.50 -7.12 1.06
C GLU A 83 11.99 -7.35 1.12
N MET A 84 11.18 -6.30 0.94
CA MET A 84 9.72 -6.42 0.89
C MET A 84 9.27 -7.30 -0.28
N ASN A 85 9.85 -7.10 -1.48
CA ASN A 85 9.51 -7.89 -2.66
C ASN A 85 9.79 -9.38 -2.45
N LEU A 86 10.90 -9.72 -1.79
CA LEU A 86 11.25 -11.11 -1.50
C LEU A 86 10.23 -11.77 -0.56
N HIS A 87 9.75 -11.06 0.46
CA HIS A 87 8.71 -11.56 1.35
C HIS A 87 7.37 -11.76 0.63
N VAL A 88 6.96 -10.81 -0.20
CA VAL A 88 5.74 -10.93 -1.03
C VAL A 88 5.85 -12.12 -1.97
N LEU A 89 7.00 -12.31 -2.62
CA LEU A 89 7.24 -13.45 -3.51
C LEU A 89 7.14 -14.77 -2.75
N ALA A 90 7.82 -14.89 -1.59
CA ALA A 90 7.76 -16.09 -0.77
C ALA A 90 6.32 -16.41 -0.31
N TYR A 91 5.56 -15.39 0.11
CA TYR A 91 4.15 -15.55 0.45
C TYR A 91 3.32 -16.03 -0.74
N ASN A 92 3.46 -15.39 -1.90
CA ASN A 92 2.73 -15.76 -3.10
C ASN A 92 3.05 -17.19 -3.54
N LEU A 93 4.32 -17.59 -3.56
CA LEU A 93 4.72 -18.96 -3.88
C LEU A 93 4.11 -19.95 -2.89
N LYS A 94 4.18 -19.67 -1.58
CA LYS A 94 3.57 -20.54 -0.56
C LYS A 94 2.06 -20.64 -0.74
N ARG A 95 1.38 -19.54 -1.02
CA ARG A 95 -0.06 -19.52 -1.27
C ARG A 95 -0.45 -20.31 -2.52
N MET A 96 0.30 -20.16 -3.61
CA MET A 96 0.06 -20.90 -4.85
C MET A 96 0.27 -22.41 -4.66
N MET A 97 1.32 -22.81 -3.92
CA MET A 97 1.53 -24.21 -3.56
C MET A 97 0.35 -24.77 -2.73
N THR A 98 -0.28 -23.97 -1.88
CA THR A 98 -1.48 -24.37 -1.14
C THR A 98 -2.72 -24.48 -2.03
N ILE A 99 -2.91 -23.58 -3.01
CA ILE A 99 -4.11 -23.53 -3.86
C ILE A 99 -4.10 -24.63 -4.93
N MET A 100 -2.98 -24.82 -5.64
CA MET A 100 -2.89 -25.70 -6.82
C MET A 100 -1.88 -26.85 -6.67
N GLY A 101 -1.22 -26.97 -5.51
CA GLY A 101 -0.17 -27.95 -5.29
C GLY A 101 1.17 -27.56 -5.90
N THR A 102 2.24 -28.24 -5.47
CA THR A 102 3.61 -27.99 -5.96
C THR A 102 3.79 -28.36 -7.42
N THR A 103 3.26 -29.52 -7.85
CA THR A 103 3.34 -29.98 -9.23
C THR A 103 2.56 -29.06 -10.18
N GLY A 104 1.33 -28.70 -9.82
CA GLY A 104 0.50 -27.79 -10.62
C GLY A 104 1.12 -26.41 -10.78
N LEU A 105 1.73 -25.88 -9.72
CA LEU A 105 2.47 -24.62 -9.80
C LEU A 105 3.70 -24.74 -10.72
N MET A 106 4.48 -25.81 -10.63
CA MET A 106 5.65 -26.00 -11.50
C MET A 106 5.27 -26.13 -12.98
N GLU A 107 4.14 -26.74 -13.28
CA GLU A 107 3.62 -26.81 -14.64
C GLU A 107 3.19 -25.43 -15.15
N ALA A 108 2.46 -24.66 -14.34
CA ALA A 108 2.01 -23.32 -14.70
C ALA A 108 3.17 -22.33 -14.94
N ILE A 109 4.30 -22.49 -14.26
CA ILE A 109 5.49 -21.63 -14.43
C ILE A 109 6.27 -21.94 -15.72
N ARG A 110 6.14 -23.17 -16.27
CA ARG A 110 6.88 -23.61 -17.46
C ARG A 110 6.20 -23.23 -18.78
N GLN A 111 4.95 -22.76 -18.74
CA GLN A 111 4.18 -22.29 -19.89
C GLN A 111 4.54 -20.85 -20.23
#